data_AF-A0A1E7L8X9-F1
#
_entry.id   AF-A0A1E7L8X9-F1
#
_cell.length_a   1.000
_cell.length_b   1.000
_cell.length_c   1.000
_cell.angle_alpha   90.00
_cell.angle_beta   90.00
_cell.angle_gamma   90.00
#
_symmetry.space_group_name_H-M   'P 1'
#
loop_
_entity.id
_entity.type
_entity.pdbx_description
1 polymer ?
#
loop_
_entity_poly.entity_id
_entity_poly.type
_entity_poly.pdbx_seq_one_letter_code
_entity_poly.pdbx_strand_id
1 'polypeptide(L)'
;YLALMTRVLRAALSGERQRRLGPWRLRPLPVRPGLFPLVLGLRLLPRSGGAYELALEKSLSEVSGAARAACALRGWEGMPDEEVCRMLGSAGVEDPLEAAGVEDASGALAEAAGIRLPAGGKEPPPVPSEFDPCSLQARPTDLLRRRQHLRAALAAAAAVVVCGALLGLP
;
A
#
# COMPACT_ATOMS: atom_id res chain seq x y z
N TYR A 1 -8.25 -19.07 -0.84
CA TYR A 1 -7.17 -18.29 -1.48
C TYR A 1 -7.72 -17.10 -2.27
N LEU A 2 -8.48 -17.33 -3.34
CA LEU A 2 -9.02 -16.27 -4.22
C LEU A 2 -9.80 -15.18 -3.48
N ALA A 3 -10.69 -15.53 -2.54
CA ALA A 3 -11.43 -14.53 -1.76
C ALA A 3 -10.54 -13.59 -0.92
N LEU A 4 -9.39 -14.08 -0.45
CA LEU A 4 -8.40 -13.25 0.25
C LEU A 4 -7.70 -12.33 -0.75
N MET A 5 -7.24 -12.88 -1.89
CA MET A 5 -6.64 -12.11 -2.97
C MET A 5 -7.56 -10.98 -3.46
N THR A 6 -8.83 -11.25 -3.73
CA THR A 6 -9.80 -10.23 -4.14
C THR A 6 -9.96 -9.15 -3.08
N ARG A 7 -9.97 -9.50 -1.79
CA ARG A 7 -10.01 -8.52 -0.69
C ARG A 7 -8.75 -7.65 -0.65
N VAL A 8 -7.58 -8.25 -0.80
CA VAL A 8 -6.28 -7.54 -0.83
C VAL A 8 -6.21 -6.62 -2.04
N LEU A 9 -6.59 -7.09 -3.23
CA LEU A 9 -6.64 -6.29 -4.45
C LEU A 9 -7.61 -5.11 -4.33
N ARG A 10 -8.83 -5.36 -3.85
CA ARG A 10 -9.82 -4.31 -3.62
C ARG A 10 -9.31 -3.26 -2.63
N ALA A 11 -8.63 -3.69 -1.57
CA ALA A 11 -7.99 -2.79 -0.62
C ALA A 11 -6.89 -1.97 -1.28
N ALA A 12 -5.96 -2.60 -2.02
CA ALA A 12 -4.87 -1.92 -2.71
C ALA A 12 -5.39 -0.87 -3.72
N LEU A 13 -6.31 -1.26 -4.59
CA LEU A 13 -6.88 -0.40 -5.63
C LEU A 13 -7.74 0.74 -5.05
N SER A 14 -8.37 0.54 -3.90
CA SER A 14 -9.15 1.60 -3.24
C SER A 14 -8.29 2.76 -2.73
N GLY A 15 -7.00 2.53 -2.48
CA GLY A 15 -6.03 3.56 -2.11
C GLY A 15 -5.60 4.45 -3.28
N GLU A 16 -5.78 4.00 -4.52
CA GLU A 16 -5.45 4.78 -5.72
C GLU A 16 -6.63 5.56 -6.27
N ARG A 17 -7.86 5.12 -5.97
CA ARG A 17 -9.07 5.88 -6.31
C ARG A 17 -9.03 7.23 -5.61
N GLN A 18 -8.71 8.27 -6.37
CA GLN A 18 -8.89 9.66 -5.94
C GLN A 18 -10.38 9.88 -5.68
N ARG A 19 -10.77 9.95 -4.41
CA ARG A 19 -12.13 10.32 -4.05
C ARG A 19 -12.30 11.81 -4.30
N ARG A 20 -13.10 12.15 -5.30
CA ARG A 20 -13.58 13.52 -5.51
C ARG A 20 -14.81 13.73 -4.65
N LEU A 21 -14.72 14.65 -3.70
CA LEU A 21 -15.87 15.16 -2.95
C LEU A 21 -16.03 16.62 -3.38
N GLY A 22 -16.84 16.84 -4.43
CA GLY A 22 -17.01 18.15 -5.05
C GLY A 22 -15.70 18.67 -5.68
N PRO A 23 -15.37 19.97 -5.56
CA PRO A 23 -14.13 20.52 -6.13
C PRO A 23 -12.87 20.09 -5.36
N TRP A 24 -13.02 19.44 -4.20
CA TRP A 24 -11.91 19.06 -3.34
C TRP A 24 -11.44 17.65 -3.65
N ARG A 25 -10.15 17.54 -3.99
CA ARG A 25 -9.47 16.24 -4.11
C ARG A 25 -9.01 15.81 -2.73
N LEU A 26 -9.73 14.87 -2.13
CA LEU A 26 -9.28 14.27 -0.88
C LEU A 26 -8.35 13.11 -1.21
N ARG A 27 -7.16 13.11 -0.59
CA ARG A 27 -6.34 11.91 -0.58
C ARG A 27 -7.11 10.82 0.19
N PRO A 28 -7.29 9.63 -0.39
CA PRO A 28 -7.91 8.53 0.33
C PRO A 28 -7.10 8.23 1.61
N LEU A 29 -7.80 8.00 2.71
CA LEU A 29 -7.19 7.54 3.94
C LEU A 29 -6.51 6.18 3.67
N PRO A 30 -5.34 5.91 4.26
CA PRO A 30 -4.67 4.63 4.10
C PRO A 30 -5.62 3.51 4.55
N VAL A 31 -5.85 2.56 3.64
CA VAL A 31 -6.67 1.38 3.91
C VAL A 31 -5.98 0.60 5.01
N ARG A 32 -6.64 0.48 6.17
CA ARG A 32 -6.15 -0.35 7.26
C ARG A 32 -6.58 -1.79 6.96
N PRO A 33 -5.66 -2.70 6.58
CA PRO A 33 -6.02 -4.11 6.51
C PRO A 33 -6.45 -4.54 7.91
N GLY A 34 -7.74 -4.83 8.07
CA GLY A 34 -8.28 -5.33 9.33
C GLY A 34 -7.71 -6.71 9.66
N LEU A 35 -7.65 -7.02 10.96
CA LEU A 35 -7.32 -8.31 11.59
C LEU A 35 -5.84 -8.70 11.72
N PHE A 36 -4.88 -7.89 11.30
CA PHE A 36 -3.46 -8.16 11.62
C PHE A 36 -3.06 -7.54 12.97
N PRO A 37 -2.12 -8.15 13.72
CA PRO A 37 -1.53 -7.51 14.89
C PRO A 37 -0.91 -6.17 14.47
N LEU A 38 -1.57 -5.09 14.87
CA LEU A 38 -1.13 -3.72 14.58
C LEU A 38 -0.01 -3.35 15.55
N VAL A 39 1.24 -3.41 15.07
CA VAL A 39 2.36 -2.85 15.82
C VAL A 39 2.39 -1.34 15.61
N LEU A 40 1.76 -0.60 16.52
CA LEU A 40 1.74 0.85 16.49
C LEU A 40 3.14 1.43 16.76
N GLY A 41 3.65 2.24 15.84
CA GLY A 41 4.94 2.93 16.00
C GLY A 41 6.16 2.07 15.65
N LEU A 42 5.98 1.09 14.76
CA LEU A 42 7.09 0.35 14.17
C LEU A 42 7.04 0.56 12.65
N ARG A 43 7.95 1.41 12.16
CA ARG A 43 8.17 1.61 10.72
C ARG A 43 9.11 0.53 10.20
N LEU A 44 8.53 -0.43 9.48
CA LEU A 44 9.27 -1.40 8.66
C LEU A 44 9.59 -0.76 7.32
N LEU A 45 10.85 -0.88 6.89
CA LEU A 45 11.29 -0.51 5.56
C LEU A 45 11.86 -1.75 4.86
N PRO A 46 11.54 -1.96 3.58
CA PRO A 46 12.24 -2.97 2.78
C PRO A 46 13.73 -2.63 2.70
N ARG A 47 14.55 -3.63 2.36
CA ARG A 47 15.95 -3.38 2.02
C ARG A 47 16.00 -2.43 0.82
N SER A 48 17.00 -1.55 0.75
CA SER A 48 17.20 -0.76 -0.47
C SER A 48 17.48 -1.73 -1.64
N GLY A 49 16.62 -1.71 -2.65
CA GLY A 49 16.83 -2.41 -3.92
C GLY A 49 18.05 -1.84 -4.67
N GLY A 50 18.58 -2.62 -5.61
CA GLY A 50 19.62 -2.19 -6.53
C GLY A 50 19.08 -1.30 -7.65
N ALA A 51 19.93 -0.99 -8.63
CA ALA A 51 19.55 -0.13 -9.75
C ALA A 51 18.43 -0.74 -10.62
N TYR A 52 18.38 -2.06 -10.73
CA TYR A 52 17.33 -2.77 -11.46
C TYR A 52 15.97 -2.61 -10.77
N GLU A 53 15.94 -2.82 -9.45
CA GLU A 53 14.75 -2.72 -8.61
C GLU A 53 14.18 -1.30 -8.62
N LEU A 54 15.03 -0.28 -8.53
CA LEU A 54 14.63 1.13 -8.64
C LEU A 54 14.08 1.47 -10.05
N ALA A 55 14.71 0.93 -11.10
CA ALA A 55 14.22 1.12 -12.46
C ALA A 55 12.87 0.43 -12.67
N LEU A 56 12.67 -0.76 -12.09
CA LEU A 56 11.39 -1.47 -12.12
C LEU A 56 10.32 -0.71 -11.31
N GLU A 57 10.63 -0.24 -10.11
CA GLU A 57 9.73 0.60 -9.30
C GLU A 57 9.31 1.85 -10.09
N LYS A 58 10.27 2.47 -10.78
CA LYS A 58 10.00 3.64 -11.64
C LYS A 58 9.05 3.28 -12.78
N SER A 59 9.30 2.23 -13.55
CA SER A 59 8.41 1.77 -14.63
C SER A 59 7.00 1.43 -14.11
N LEU A 60 6.90 0.76 -12.96
CA LEU A 60 5.62 0.41 -12.35
C LEU A 60 4.87 1.65 -11.83
N SER A 61 5.59 2.68 -11.36
CA SER A 61 4.98 3.93 -10.90
C SER A 61 4.34 4.77 -12.02
N GLU A 62 4.66 4.46 -13.28
CA GLU A 62 4.18 5.20 -14.45
C GLU A 62 2.88 4.62 -15.04
N VAL A 63 2.47 3.44 -14.59
CA VAL A 63 1.23 2.78 -15.02
C VAL A 63 0.16 2.79 -13.92
N SER A 64 -1.09 2.52 -14.29
CA SER A 64 -2.19 2.46 -13.33
C SER A 64 -1.99 1.35 -12.28
N GLY A 65 -2.63 1.48 -11.11
CA GLY A 65 -2.66 0.38 -10.14
C GLY A 65 -3.36 -0.86 -10.64
N ALA A 66 -4.32 -0.72 -11.56
CA ALA A 66 -4.98 -1.85 -12.20
C ALA A 66 -3.97 -2.62 -13.08
N ALA A 67 -3.15 -1.92 -13.87
CA ALA A 67 -2.08 -2.55 -14.64
C ALA A 67 -0.98 -3.16 -13.77
N ARG A 68 -0.59 -2.51 -12.67
CA ARG A 68 0.32 -3.14 -11.69
C ARG A 68 -0.26 -4.42 -11.09
N ALA A 69 -1.55 -4.41 -10.77
CA ALA A 69 -2.25 -5.60 -10.29
C ALA A 69 -2.31 -6.70 -11.36
N ALA A 70 -2.59 -6.35 -12.61
CA ALA A 70 -2.56 -7.30 -13.73
C ALA A 70 -1.16 -7.92 -13.91
N CYS A 71 -0.11 -7.09 -13.86
CA CYS A 71 1.28 -7.53 -13.93
C CYS A 71 1.62 -8.51 -12.78
N ALA A 72 1.21 -8.22 -11.55
CA ALA A 72 1.43 -9.10 -10.40
C ALA A 72 0.64 -10.41 -10.48
N LEU A 73 -0.62 -10.38 -10.92
CA LEU A 73 -1.45 -11.60 -11.08
C LEU A 73 -0.92 -12.51 -12.19
N ARG A 74 -0.57 -11.93 -13.33
CA ARG A 74 0.05 -12.69 -14.43
C ARG A 74 1.42 -13.21 -14.03
N GLY A 75 2.17 -12.41 -13.27
CA GLY A 75 3.57 -12.67 -13.05
C GLY A 75 3.95 -13.47 -11.82
N TRP A 76 3.32 -13.19 -10.70
CA TRP A 76 3.63 -13.82 -9.41
C TRP A 76 2.66 -14.95 -9.08
N GLU A 77 1.39 -14.81 -9.49
CA GLU A 77 0.38 -15.86 -9.34
C GLU A 77 0.32 -16.81 -10.55
N GLY A 78 0.94 -16.44 -11.68
CA GLY A 78 0.92 -17.26 -12.90
C GLY A 78 -0.47 -17.40 -13.51
N MET A 79 -1.38 -16.47 -13.24
CA MET A 79 -2.76 -16.53 -13.71
C MET A 79 -2.85 -16.27 -15.22
N PRO A 80 -3.70 -17.02 -15.95
CA PRO A 80 -4.00 -16.71 -17.34
C PRO A 80 -4.83 -15.43 -17.45
N ASP A 81 -4.73 -14.74 -18.58
CA ASP A 81 -5.33 -13.41 -18.81
C ASP A 81 -6.84 -13.38 -18.51
N GLU A 82 -7.59 -14.43 -18.85
CA GLU A 82 -9.02 -14.55 -18.52
C GLU A 82 -9.29 -14.54 -17.01
N GLU A 83 -8.43 -15.19 -16.23
CA GLU A 83 -8.55 -15.22 -14.77
C GLU A 83 -8.13 -13.89 -14.15
N VAL A 84 -7.10 -13.23 -14.71
CA VAL A 84 -6.71 -11.86 -14.33
C VAL A 84 -7.89 -10.90 -14.53
N CYS A 85 -8.53 -10.92 -15.70
CA CYS A 85 -9.68 -10.07 -15.97
C CYS A 85 -10.84 -10.32 -15.00
N ARG A 86 -11.18 -11.60 -14.74
CA ARG A 86 -12.22 -11.95 -13.75
C ARG A 86 -11.87 -11.48 -12.34
N MET A 87 -10.61 -11.59 -11.94
CA MET A 87 -10.13 -11.16 -10.62
C MET A 87 -10.18 -9.64 -10.47
N LEU A 88 -9.75 -8.88 -11.48
CA LEU A 88 -9.81 -7.43 -11.50
C LEU A 88 -11.27 -6.94 -11.48
N GLY A 89 -12.15 -7.54 -12.28
CA GLY A 89 -13.59 -7.27 -12.24
C GLY A 89 -14.16 -7.54 -10.85
N SER A 90 -13.82 -8.67 -10.24
CA SER A 90 -14.22 -9.01 -8.86
C SER A 90 -13.67 -8.01 -7.83
N ALA A 91 -12.52 -7.38 -8.09
CA ALA A 91 -11.94 -6.34 -7.24
C ALA A 91 -12.60 -4.96 -7.43
N GLY A 92 -13.49 -4.80 -8.41
CA GLY A 92 -14.22 -3.57 -8.71
C GLY A 92 -13.55 -2.69 -9.76
N VAL A 93 -12.68 -3.27 -10.60
CA VAL A 93 -12.22 -2.69 -11.88
C VAL A 93 -13.32 -3.00 -12.91
N GLU A 94 -14.35 -2.16 -12.96
CA GLU A 94 -15.55 -2.35 -13.80
C GLU A 94 -15.35 -1.77 -15.20
N ASP A 95 -16.12 -2.28 -16.16
CA ASP A 95 -16.20 -1.77 -17.53
C ASP A 95 -16.75 -0.32 -17.58
N PRO A 96 -16.27 0.52 -18.51
CA PRO A 96 -16.13 1.95 -18.31
C PRO A 96 -17.32 2.76 -18.83
N LEU A 97 -18.56 2.40 -18.50
CA LEU A 97 -19.68 3.19 -19.01
C LEU A 97 -19.93 4.50 -18.25
N GLU A 98 -19.59 4.60 -16.96
CA GLU A 98 -19.73 5.88 -16.25
C GLU A 98 -18.67 6.05 -15.15
N ALA A 99 -17.50 6.61 -15.49
CA ALA A 99 -16.82 7.65 -14.71
C ALA A 99 -15.34 7.76 -15.15
N ALA A 100 -15.10 8.61 -16.14
CA ALA A 100 -13.88 9.39 -16.33
C ALA A 100 -12.56 8.79 -15.77
N GLY A 101 -11.94 7.88 -16.52
CA GLY A 101 -10.54 7.49 -16.35
C GLY A 101 -10.28 6.20 -15.56
N VAL A 102 -11.28 5.32 -15.40
CA VAL A 102 -11.06 3.96 -14.93
C VAL A 102 -10.80 3.08 -16.14
N GLU A 103 -9.61 2.48 -16.21
CA GLU A 103 -9.31 1.44 -17.20
C GLU A 103 -10.12 0.18 -16.86
N ASP A 104 -10.74 -0.39 -17.89
CA ASP A 104 -11.37 -1.70 -17.86
C ASP A 104 -10.35 -2.80 -17.56
N ALA A 105 -10.82 -3.98 -17.17
CA ALA A 105 -9.91 -5.10 -16.87
C ALA A 105 -9.03 -5.48 -18.08
N SER A 106 -9.56 -5.35 -19.30
CA SER A 106 -8.83 -5.52 -20.56
C SER A 106 -7.81 -4.40 -20.81
N GLY A 107 -8.16 -3.14 -20.58
CA GLY A 107 -7.24 -2.00 -20.69
C GLY A 107 -6.08 -2.12 -19.70
N ALA A 108 -6.37 -2.50 -18.46
CA ALA A 108 -5.35 -2.75 -17.44
C ALA A 108 -4.39 -3.89 -17.86
N LEU A 109 -4.90 -4.95 -18.49
CA LEU A 109 -4.08 -6.04 -19.02
C LEU A 109 -3.20 -5.57 -20.19
N ALA A 110 -3.74 -4.75 -21.08
CA ALA A 110 -3.01 -4.18 -22.21
C ALA A 110 -1.93 -3.19 -21.77
N GLU A 111 -2.24 -2.31 -20.80
CA GLU A 111 -1.28 -1.40 -20.18
C GLU A 111 -0.17 -2.19 -19.48
N ALA A 112 -0.52 -3.27 -18.77
CA ALA A 112 0.45 -4.16 -18.12
C ALA A 112 1.39 -4.84 -19.13
N ALA A 113 0.88 -5.29 -20.28
CA ALA A 113 1.70 -5.84 -21.36
C ALA A 113 2.64 -4.80 -21.99
N GLY A 114 2.32 -3.51 -21.87
CA GLY A 114 3.15 -2.39 -22.31
C GLY A 114 4.28 -2.00 -21.35
N ILE A 115 4.34 -2.57 -20.14
CA ILE A 115 5.36 -2.24 -19.14
C ILE A 115 6.74 -2.66 -19.68
N ARG A 116 7.61 -1.67 -19.91
CA ARG A 116 9.00 -1.93 -20.28
C ARG A 116 9.80 -2.29 -19.03
N LEU A 117 10.22 -3.55 -18.96
CA LEU A 117 11.17 -3.99 -17.95
C LEU A 117 12.55 -3.34 -18.16
N PRO A 118 13.29 -3.05 -17.08
CA PRO A 118 14.67 -2.61 -17.18
C PRO A 118 15.56 -3.64 -17.88
N ALA A 119 16.69 -3.19 -18.43
CA ALA A 119 17.64 -4.06 -19.13
C ALA A 119 18.09 -5.25 -18.25
N GLY A 120 18.01 -6.46 -18.80
CA GLY A 120 18.30 -7.71 -18.07
C GLY A 120 17.13 -8.28 -17.27
N GLY A 121 15.96 -7.63 -17.32
CA GLY A 121 14.74 -8.13 -16.69
C GLY A 121 14.14 -9.34 -17.41
N LYS A 122 13.51 -10.22 -16.63
CA LYS A 122 12.71 -11.34 -17.14
C LYS A 122 11.23 -11.02 -16.97
N GLU A 123 10.41 -11.39 -17.95
CA GLU A 123 8.96 -11.38 -17.79
C GLU A 123 8.49 -12.77 -17.29
N PRO A 124 7.70 -12.84 -16.21
CA PRO A 124 7.32 -11.73 -15.33
C PRO A 124 8.47 -11.28 -14.41
N PRO A 125 8.48 -10.00 -13.97
CA PRO A 125 9.51 -9.52 -13.07
C PRO A 125 9.54 -10.39 -11.79
N PRO A 126 10.73 -10.82 -11.33
CA PRO A 126 10.82 -11.64 -10.13
C PRO A 126 10.23 -10.89 -8.94
N VAL A 127 9.66 -11.63 -7.98
CA VAL A 127 9.26 -11.03 -6.69
C VAL A 127 10.52 -10.40 -6.10
N PRO A 128 10.55 -9.08 -5.89
CA PRO A 128 11.79 -8.42 -5.51
C PRO A 128 12.20 -8.88 -4.11
N SER A 129 13.45 -9.33 -3.98
CA SER A 129 13.97 -9.90 -2.72
C SER A 129 13.95 -8.90 -1.56
N GLU A 130 13.92 -7.60 -1.86
CA GLU A 130 13.77 -6.53 -0.87
C GLU A 130 12.43 -6.56 -0.13
N PHE A 131 11.42 -7.24 -0.68
CA PHE A 131 10.12 -7.45 -0.05
C PHE A 131 10.03 -8.77 0.72
N ASP A 132 11.14 -9.49 0.92
CA ASP A 132 11.15 -10.63 1.83
C ASP A 132 10.77 -10.15 3.24
N PRO A 133 9.66 -10.65 3.83
CA PRO A 133 9.21 -10.25 5.16
C PRO A 133 10.29 -10.48 6.23
N CYS A 134 11.18 -11.47 6.04
CA CYS A 134 12.29 -11.76 6.95
C CYS A 134 13.45 -10.76 6.84
N SER A 135 13.49 -9.96 5.76
CA SER A 135 14.54 -8.98 5.48
C SER A 135 14.16 -7.53 5.83
N LEU A 136 12.92 -7.30 6.27
CA LEU A 136 12.41 -5.96 6.59
C LEU A 136 13.14 -5.35 7.78
N GLN A 137 13.62 -4.12 7.61
CA GLN A 137 14.35 -3.39 8.63
C GLN A 137 13.38 -2.50 9.43
N ALA A 138 13.32 -2.72 10.74
CA ALA A 138 12.68 -1.77 11.64
C ALA A 138 13.60 -0.57 11.87
N ARG A 139 13.12 0.68 11.73
CA ARG A 139 13.88 1.84 12.21
C ARG A 139 14.03 1.73 13.75
N PRO A 140 15.25 1.54 14.29
CA PRO A 140 15.46 1.26 15.72
C PRO A 140 14.91 2.35 16.65
N THR A 141 14.77 3.56 16.13
CA THR A 141 14.39 4.74 16.90
C THR A 141 12.89 4.88 17.13
N ASP A 142 12.01 4.19 16.40
CA ASP A 142 10.57 4.47 16.47
C ASP A 142 9.95 3.99 17.80
N LEU A 143 10.30 2.77 18.24
CA LEU A 143 9.83 2.23 19.52
C LEU A 143 10.39 3.00 20.72
N LEU A 144 11.69 3.32 20.71
CA LEU A 144 12.33 4.08 21.79
C LEU A 144 11.78 5.50 21.86
N ARG A 145 11.64 6.16 20.70
CA ARG A 145 11.09 7.51 20.57
C ARG A 145 9.63 7.58 21.03
N ARG A 146 8.84 6.55 20.76
CA ARG A 146 7.45 6.48 21.25
C ARG A 146 7.37 6.25 22.76
N ARG A 147 8.21 5.36 23.31
CA ARG A 147 8.28 5.11 24.76
C ARG A 147 8.65 6.37 25.54
N GLN A 148 9.62 7.15 25.05
CA GLN A 148 9.98 8.43 25.68
C GLN A 148 8.85 9.47 25.59
N HIS A 149 8.15 9.59 24.45
CA HIS A 149 7.04 10.54 24.33
C HIS A 149 5.87 10.17 25.23
N LEU A 150 5.56 8.88 25.37
CA LEU A 150 4.50 8.42 26.27
C LEU A 150 4.86 8.66 27.73
N ARG A 151 6.11 8.40 28.12
CA ARG A 151 6.61 8.76 29.46
C ARG A 151 6.56 10.26 29.73
N ALA A 152 6.95 11.08 28.75
CA ALA A 152 6.89 12.54 28.86
C ALA A 152 5.44 13.04 28.99
N ALA A 153 4.52 12.48 28.22
CA ALA A 153 3.09 12.81 28.32
C ALA A 153 2.50 12.43 29.69
N LEU A 154 2.86 11.26 30.24
CA LEU A 154 2.47 10.84 31.58
C LEU A 154 3.04 11.77 32.66
N ALA A 155 4.31 12.16 32.55
CA ALA A 155 4.94 13.10 33.48
C ALA A 155 4.27 14.48 33.42
N ALA A 156 3.98 14.98 32.22
CA ALA A 156 3.27 16.24 32.03
C ALA A 156 1.84 16.18 32.60
N ALA A 157 1.10 15.09 32.37
CA ALA A 157 -0.22 14.90 32.94
C ALA A 157 -0.18 14.86 34.48
N ALA A 158 0.79 14.15 35.07
CA ALA A 158 0.99 14.13 36.51
C ALA A 158 1.29 15.53 37.06
N ALA A 159 2.14 16.31 36.39
CA ALA A 159 2.43 17.68 36.77
C ALA A 159 1.18 18.57 36.73
N VAL A 160 0.34 18.45 35.68
CA VAL A 160 -0.94 19.18 35.59
C VAL A 160 -1.88 18.81 36.73
N VAL A 161 -1.98 17.52 37.09
CA VAL A 161 -2.81 17.07 38.22
C VAL A 161 -2.31 17.64 39.55
N VAL A 162 -0.98 17.63 39.78
CA VAL A 162 -0.38 18.20 41.01
C VAL A 162 -0.60 19.71 41.09
N CYS A 163 -0.34 20.45 40.00
CA CYS A 163 -0.57 21.89 39.95
C CYS A 163 -2.07 22.22 40.14
N GLY A 164 -2.96 21.45 39.53
CA GLY A 164 -4.40 21.61 39.69
C GLY A 164 -4.86 21.35 41.12
N ALA A 165 -4.32 20.34 41.80
CA ALA A 165 -4.62 20.06 43.20
C ALA A 165 -4.15 21.20 44.13
N LEU A 166 -2.95 21.75 43.91
CA LEU A 166 -2.43 22.86 44.71
C LEU A 166 -3.24 24.15 44.53
N LEU A 167 -3.68 24.45 43.30
CA LEU A 167 -4.50 25.64 43.00
C LEU A 167 -5.96 25.47 43.44
N GLY A 168 -6.44 24.24 43.58
CA GLY A 168 -7.79 23.91 44.03
C GLY A 168 -7.94 23.72 45.54
N LEU A 169 -6.86 23.83 46.32
CA LEU A 169 -6.94 23.85 47.78
C LEU A 169 -7.44 25.23 48.24
N PRO A 170 -8.58 25.32 48.95
CA PRO A 170 -9.08 26.58 49.52
C PRO A 170 -8.21 27.09 50.68
#